data_AF-A0A432KE62-F1
#
_entry.id   AF-A0A432KE62-F1
#
_cell.length_a   1.000
_cell.length_b   1.000
_cell.length_c   1.000
_cell.angle_alpha   90.00
_cell.angle_beta   90.00
_cell.angle_gamma   90.00
#
_symmetry.space_group_name_H-M   'P 1'
#
loop_
_entity.id
_entity.type
_entity.pdbx_description
1 polymer ?
#
loop_
_entity_poly.entity_id
_entity_poly.type
_entity_poly.pdbx_seq_one_letter_code
_entity_poly.pdbx_strand_id
1 'polypeptide(L)' 'MASEKQLSREEFDLLAKLLGVDGEPAYLDELYSQVRGVYISAQNIREIDVTGAEPDMAFIPPTA' A
#
# COMPACT_ATOMS: atom_id res chain seq x y z
N MET A 1 7.25 -6.94 20.94
CA MET A 1 6.27 -6.46 19.96
C MET A 1 6.91 -5.31 19.22
N ALA A 2 7.47 -5.57 18.04
CA ALA A 2 8.14 -4.52 17.28
C ALA A 2 7.12 -3.44 16.94
N SER A 3 7.48 -2.19 17.17
CA SER A 3 6.75 -1.01 16.69
C SER A 3 6.83 -0.99 15.17
N GLU A 4 6.04 -1.83 14.51
CA GLU A 4 5.91 -1.82 13.05
C GLU A 4 5.35 -0.45 12.64
N LYS A 5 6.10 0.26 11.79
CA LYS A 5 5.74 1.60 11.33
C LYS A 5 4.39 1.51 10.61
N GLN A 6 3.33 1.92 11.28
CA GLN A 6 1.99 2.03 10.68
C GLN A 6 1.93 3.27 9.79
N LEU A 7 1.12 3.21 8.73
CA LEU A 7 0.82 4.39 7.91
C LEU A 7 0.17 5.47 8.77
N SER A 8 0.78 6.65 8.86
CA SER A 8 0.18 7.77 9.58
C SER A 8 -0.96 8.40 8.78
N ARG A 9 -1.82 9.18 9.46
CA ARG A 9 -2.88 9.93 8.77
C ARG A 9 -2.29 10.96 7.81
N GLU A 10 -1.22 11.64 8.21
CA GLU A 10 -0.57 12.64 7.34
C GLU A 10 0.05 12.00 6.09
N GLU A 11 0.68 10.83 6.24
CA GLU A 11 1.21 10.06 5.11
C GLU A 11 0.07 9.62 4.17
N PHE A 12 -1.06 9.18 4.72
CA PHE A 12 -2.26 8.84 3.94
C PHE A 12 -2.81 10.05 3.17
N ASP A 13 -3.01 11.19 3.83
CA ASP A 13 -3.59 12.39 3.20
C ASP A 13 -2.67 12.92 2.07
N LEU A 14 -1.36 12.83 2.26
CA LEU A 14 -0.38 13.17 1.22
C LEU A 14 -0.52 12.23 0.01
N LEU A 15 -0.60 10.90 0.25
CA LEU A 15 -0.73 9.91 -0.82
C LEU A 15 -2.06 10.06 -1.58
N ALA A 16 -3.17 10.26 -0.87
CA ALA A 16 -4.47 10.51 -1.47
C ALA A 16 -4.42 11.72 -2.41
N LYS A 17 -3.82 12.83 -1.94
CA LYS A 17 -3.60 14.02 -2.77
C LYS A 17 -2.74 13.76 -4.00
N LEU A 18 -1.62 13.04 -3.86
CA LEU A 18 -0.70 12.74 -4.96
C LEU A 18 -1.33 11.83 -6.02
N LEU A 19 -2.23 10.94 -5.60
CA LEU A 19 -2.93 10.00 -6.47
C LEU A 19 -4.24 10.56 -7.04
N GLY A 20 -4.62 11.79 -6.65
CA GLY A 20 -5.87 12.40 -7.07
C GLY A 20 -7.11 11.70 -6.50
N VAL A 21 -6.99 11.07 -5.34
CA VAL A 21 -8.10 10.47 -4.60
C VAL A 21 -8.77 11.56 -3.76
N ASP A 22 -10.01 11.88 -4.10
CA ASP A 22 -10.84 12.87 -3.43
C ASP A 22 -12.19 12.26 -2.97
N GLY A 23 -12.92 12.99 -2.13
CA GLY A 23 -14.22 12.57 -1.62
C GLY A 23 -14.61 13.26 -0.32
N GLU A 24 -15.80 12.92 0.18
CA GLU A 24 -16.29 13.41 1.47
C GLU A 24 -15.38 12.96 2.62
N PRO A 25 -15.22 13.75 3.70
CA PRO A 25 -14.34 13.39 4.82
C PRO A 25 -14.61 11.99 5.40
N ALA A 26 -15.89 11.60 5.51
CA ALA A 26 -16.28 10.28 6.00
C ALA A 26 -15.78 9.13 5.11
N TYR A 27 -15.74 9.34 3.79
CA TYR A 27 -15.19 8.37 2.85
C TYR A 27 -13.68 8.23 3.03
N LEU A 28 -12.95 9.34 3.15
CA LEU A 28 -11.50 9.31 3.35
C LEU A 28 -11.10 8.70 4.70
N ASP A 29 -11.92 8.88 5.74
CA ASP A 29 -11.72 8.25 7.05
C ASP A 29 -11.89 6.73 6.97
N GLU A 30 -12.92 6.25 6.28
CA GLU A 30 -13.12 4.82 6.05
C GLU A 30 -11.97 4.23 5.22
N LEU A 31 -11.59 4.91 4.13
CA LEU A 31 -10.50 4.50 3.26
C LEU A 31 -9.17 4.41 4.03
N TYR A 32 -8.86 5.37 4.90
CA TYR A 32 -7.67 5.33 5.76
C TYR A 32 -7.64 4.08 6.64
N SER A 33 -8.78 3.71 7.23
CA SER A 33 -8.91 2.51 8.05
C SER A 33 -8.60 1.23 7.25
N GLN A 34 -9.14 1.15 6.03
CA GLN A 34 -8.92 0.02 5.12
C GLN A 34 -7.45 -0.07 4.68
N VAL A 35 -6.86 1.05 4.26
CA VAL A 35 -5.45 1.10 3.82
C VAL A 35 -4.50 0.71 4.95
N ARG A 36 -4.77 1.11 6.19
CA ARG A 36 -3.97 0.68 7.35
C ARG A 36 -3.99 -0.83 7.55
N GLY A 37 -5.14 -1.49 7.35
CA GLY A 37 -5.23 -2.95 7.38
C GLY A 37 -4.33 -3.62 6.34
N VAL A 38 -4.33 -3.11 5.11
CA VAL A 38 -3.44 -3.59 4.04
C VAL A 38 -1.98 -3.36 4.39
N TYR A 39 -1.62 -2.18 4.93
CA TYR A 39 -0.24 -1.84 5.29
C TYR A 39 0.36 -2.75 6.35
N ILE A 40 -0.46 -3.22 7.30
CA ILE A 40 -0.07 -4.23 8.29
C ILE A 40 0.15 -5.58 7.59
N SER A 41 -0.77 -6.01 6.72
CA SER A 41 -0.62 -7.28 5.99
C SER A 41 0.60 -7.32 5.07
N ALA A 42 1.03 -6.16 4.54
CA ALA A 42 2.20 -6.04 3.69
C ALA A 42 3.53 -6.25 4.45
N GLN A 43 3.55 -6.24 5.79
CA GLN A 43 4.76 -6.57 6.56
C GLN A 43 5.22 -8.00 6.27
N ASN A 44 4.30 -8.94 6.15
CA ASN A 44 4.63 -10.33 5.80
C ASN A 44 5.36 -10.44 4.45
N ILE A 45 5.08 -9.53 3.51
CA ILE A 45 5.77 -9.49 2.20
C ILE A 45 7.20 -8.96 2.36
N ARG A 46 7.41 -7.99 3.27
CA ARG A 46 8.74 -7.42 3.54
C ARG A 46 9.71 -8.42 4.16
N GLU A 47 9.20 -9.45 4.83
CA GLU A 47 9.99 -10.49 5.46
C GLU A 47 10.43 -11.59 4.46
N ILE A 48 9.94 -11.56 3.22
CA ILE A 48 10.35 -12.51 2.19
C ILE A 48 11.78 -12.19 1.77
N ASP A 49 12.68 -13.16 1.95
CA ASP A 49 14.04 -13.08 1.42
C ASP A 49 14.02 -13.21 -0.10
N VAL A 50 14.41 -12.13 -0.77
CA VAL A 50 14.51 -12.02 -2.23
C VAL A 50 15.96 -11.93 -2.70
N THR A 51 16.92 -12.29 -1.85
CA THR A 51 18.36 -12.23 -2.18
C THR A 51 18.65 -13.09 -3.41
N GLY A 52 19.16 -12.46 -4.47
CA GLY A 52 19.48 -13.12 -5.74
C GLY A 52 18.28 -13.39 -6.65
N ALA A 53 17.07 -12.98 -6.27
CA ALA A 53 15.92 -12.99 -7.16
C ALA A 53 15.86 -11.72 -8.01
N GLU A 54 15.58 -11.85 -9.30
CA GLU A 54 15.25 -10.72 -10.16
C GLU A 54 13.73 -10.48 -10.16
N PRO A 55 13.26 -9.21 -10.12
CA PRO A 55 11.84 -8.91 -10.31
C PRO A 55 11.35 -9.45 -11.65
N ASP A 56 10.19 -10.11 -11.64
CA ASP A 56 9.55 -10.48 -12.90
C ASP A 56 9.04 -9.22 -13.60
N MET A 57 9.75 -8.83 -14.67
CA MET A 57 9.42 -7.67 -15.49
C MET A 57 8.66 -8.07 -16.76
N ALA A 58 8.28 -9.34 -16.92
CA ALA A 58 7.64 -9.81 -18.14
C ALA A 58 6.20 -9.30 -18.24
N PHE A 59 5.97 -8.30 -19.08
CA PHE A 59 4.64 -7.94 -19.54
C PHE A 59 4.28 -8.79 -20.76
N ILE A 60 3.44 -9.81 -20.56
CA ILE A 60 2.93 -10.68 -21.63
C ILE A 60 1.44 -10.36 -21.83
N PRO A 61 1.09 -9.37 -22.66
CA PRO A 61 -0.31 -9.07 -22.93
C PRO A 61 -0.96 -10.25 -23.65
N PRO A 62 -2.23 -10.59 -23.36
CA PRO A 62 -2.93 -11.64 -24.08
C PRO A 62 -2.99 -11.30 -25.58
N THR A 63 -2.69 -12.30 -26.41
CA THR A 63 -2.87 -12.18 -27.87
C THR A 63 -4.36 -12.29 -28.16
N ALA A 64 -4.90 -11.23 -28.78
CA ALA A 64 -6.29 -11.20 -29.28
C ALA A 64 -6.46 -12.10 -30.51
#